data_AF-A0A074WE37-F1
#
_entry.id   AF-A0A074WE37-F1
#
_cell.length_a   1.000
_cell.length_b   1.000
_cell.length_c   1.000
_cell.angle_alpha   90.00
_cell.angle_beta   90.00
_cell.angle_gamma   90.00
#
_symmetry.space_group_name_H-M   'P 1'
#
loop_
_entity.id
_entity.type
_entity.pdbx_description
1 polymer ?
#
loop_
_entity_poly.entity_id
_entity_poly.type
_entity_poly.pdbx_seq_one_letter_code
_entity_poly.pdbx_strand_id
1 'polypeptide(L)'
;IMNGSNIMNDIEQHISSVRLGVLSPTSTCHTFDERADGFGRGDGICAVYLKRFSAAIANKDPIRAVIRSTAVNSNGRSQGINHPSSKGQEAVIREAYTKANLNYEDTGYFECHGTGTPVGDPIEVLSAGNIFAPGRTRRNPLLLSSIKTNIGHTEGASGLASVIKAVLSIENELIPATVGVEKLNPAIDFREGRLEVVRTTMPWPEGLLKRVSINSFGYGGANAHCIIESCDVLLHPSQAIPRPVSFRDNAIATERHGTENSDFVVQRTPQKHLLVFSSHDQLTLERNINALAEVADKYSTADIAYTLTKKTKHRCKAFATTTESDVKACFMAQRIQRGPDSISEPLVIAFVFTGQGAQWPGMGFGLIQQFENIALTVLLRSWGIQPKAVVGHSSGEVAAAFAAGLLTISEAIAIAYYRGIAVTKYGKPGAMMAAGLAPRKYKP
;
A
#
# COMPACT_ATOMS: atom_id res chain seq x y z
N ILE A 1 2.92 -15.25 1.15
CA ILE A 1 1.90 -14.81 2.13
C ILE A 1 2.23 -15.52 3.43
N MET A 2 2.26 -14.80 4.55
CA MET A 2 2.34 -15.39 5.89
C MET A 2 1.00 -15.15 6.57
N ASN A 3 0.42 -16.16 7.19
CA ASN A 3 -0.89 -16.07 7.85
C ASN A 3 -0.86 -16.79 9.20
N GLY A 4 -1.86 -16.49 10.01
CA GLY A 4 -2.13 -17.11 11.29
C GLY A 4 -3.61 -16.95 11.59
N SER A 5 -4.25 -18.00 12.09
CA SER A 5 -5.69 -18.01 12.36
C SER A 5 -5.97 -18.73 13.66
N ASN A 6 -6.93 -18.19 14.40
CA ASN A 6 -7.55 -18.83 15.54
C ASN A 6 -9.04 -18.51 15.53
N ILE A 7 -9.88 -19.55 15.53
CA ILE A 7 -11.33 -19.43 15.63
C ILE A 7 -11.83 -20.48 16.61
N MET A 8 -12.49 -20.04 17.67
CA MET A 8 -13.10 -20.90 18.68
C MET A 8 -14.45 -21.42 18.18
N ASN A 9 -14.44 -22.55 17.48
CA ASN A 9 -15.65 -23.20 16.97
C ASN A 9 -16.32 -24.14 17.97
N ASP A 10 -15.61 -24.55 19.02
CA ASP A 10 -16.12 -25.44 20.08
C ASP A 10 -15.59 -25.04 21.46
N ILE A 11 -16.17 -25.64 22.50
CA ILE A 11 -15.87 -25.36 23.90
C ILE A 11 -14.79 -26.30 24.50
N GLU A 12 -14.40 -27.37 23.81
CA GLU A 12 -13.52 -28.41 24.36
C GLU A 12 -12.12 -27.85 24.67
N GLN A 13 -11.58 -27.01 23.77
CA GLN A 13 -10.31 -26.34 24.02
C GLN A 13 -10.40 -25.34 25.18
N HIS A 14 -11.54 -24.66 25.34
CA HIS A 14 -11.75 -23.75 26.46
C HIS A 14 -11.75 -24.53 27.78
N ILE A 15 -12.52 -25.62 27.87
CA ILE A 15 -12.56 -26.50 29.06
C ILE A 15 -11.16 -27.05 29.38
N SER A 16 -10.42 -27.49 28.36
CA SER A 16 -9.05 -27.99 28.53
C SER A 16 -8.12 -26.92 29.10
N SER A 17 -8.24 -25.68 28.62
CA SER A 17 -7.43 -24.55 29.09
C SER A 17 -7.81 -24.12 30.52
N VAL A 18 -9.10 -24.19 30.89
CA VAL A 18 -9.55 -23.99 32.28
C VAL A 18 -8.93 -25.05 33.19
N ARG A 19 -8.94 -26.33 32.79
CA ARG A 19 -8.33 -27.42 33.57
C ARG A 19 -6.83 -27.27 33.74
N LEU A 20 -6.14 -26.66 32.77
CA LEU A 20 -4.72 -26.31 32.87
C LEU A 20 -4.44 -25.12 33.79
N GLY A 21 -5.47 -24.37 34.22
CA GLY A 21 -5.34 -23.21 35.09
C GLY A 21 -4.65 -22.01 34.43
N VAL A 22 -4.71 -21.91 33.10
CA VAL A 22 -4.01 -20.86 32.33
C VAL A 22 -4.92 -19.71 31.90
N LEU A 23 -6.24 -19.87 32.02
CA LEU A 23 -7.21 -18.83 31.66
C LEU A 23 -7.52 -17.92 32.84
N SER A 24 -7.63 -16.62 32.56
CA SER A 24 -8.16 -15.65 33.53
C SER A 24 -9.65 -15.90 33.76
N PRO A 25 -10.13 -15.97 35.02
CA PRO A 25 -11.56 -15.98 35.34
C PRO A 25 -12.33 -14.79 34.78
N THR A 26 -11.65 -13.66 34.54
CA THR A 26 -12.25 -12.45 33.94
C THR A 26 -12.19 -12.43 32.41
N SER A 27 -11.69 -13.51 31.79
CA SER A 27 -11.50 -13.62 30.33
C SER A 27 -10.70 -12.45 29.72
N THR A 28 -9.83 -11.82 30.52
CA THR A 28 -9.03 -10.66 30.13
C THR A 28 -7.56 -10.97 30.39
N CYS A 29 -6.66 -10.44 29.57
CA CYS A 29 -5.23 -10.50 29.86
C CYS A 29 -4.87 -9.28 30.73
N HIS A 30 -4.62 -9.48 32.03
CA HIS A 30 -4.18 -8.41 32.94
C HIS A 30 -2.67 -8.19 32.87
N THR A 31 -2.16 -8.00 31.65
CA THR A 31 -0.72 -7.95 31.37
C THR A 31 -0.04 -6.81 32.14
N PHE A 32 1.02 -7.12 32.88
CA PHE A 32 1.80 -6.23 33.75
C PHE A 32 1.09 -5.71 35.02
N ASP A 33 -0.18 -6.03 35.21
CA ASP A 33 -0.95 -5.62 36.37
C ASP A 33 -0.79 -6.62 37.53
N GLU A 34 -0.98 -6.18 38.78
CA GLU A 34 -0.93 -7.08 39.95
C GLU A 34 -2.02 -8.17 39.91
N ARG A 35 -3.09 -7.96 39.14
CA ARG A 35 -4.20 -8.90 38.93
C ARG A 35 -3.93 -9.97 37.87
N ALA A 36 -2.72 -10.04 37.32
CA ALA A 36 -2.32 -11.07 36.35
C ALA A 36 -2.64 -12.49 36.86
N ASP A 37 -3.69 -13.10 36.31
CA ASP A 37 -4.30 -14.37 36.77
C ASP A 37 -4.50 -15.39 35.64
N GLY A 38 -3.94 -15.12 34.46
CA GLY A 38 -4.11 -15.94 33.25
C GLY A 38 -4.43 -15.09 32.03
N PHE A 39 -4.67 -15.73 30.89
CA PHE A 39 -5.04 -15.04 29.66
C PHE A 39 -6.53 -15.19 29.33
N GLY A 40 -7.10 -14.17 28.69
CA GLY A 40 -8.37 -14.29 27.98
C GLY A 40 -8.14 -14.82 26.56
N ARG A 41 -8.95 -15.77 26.08
CA ARG A 41 -8.85 -16.27 24.70
C ARG A 41 -9.43 -15.24 23.72
N GLY A 42 -8.91 -15.22 22.50
CA GLY A 42 -9.42 -14.38 21.42
C GLY A 42 -9.46 -15.11 20.08
N ASP A 43 -10.34 -14.64 19.20
CA ASP A 43 -10.37 -15.04 17.80
C ASP A 43 -9.59 -14.04 16.95
N GLY A 44 -8.94 -14.52 15.89
CA GLY A 44 -8.21 -13.65 14.98
C GLY A 44 -7.74 -14.38 13.74
N ILE A 45 -7.86 -13.72 12.59
CA ILE A 45 -7.25 -14.17 11.33
C ILE A 45 -6.38 -13.04 10.82
N CYS A 46 -5.09 -13.29 10.71
CA CYS A 46 -4.11 -12.32 10.27
C CYS A 46 -3.41 -12.83 9.00
N ALA A 47 -3.15 -11.93 8.06
CA ALA A 47 -2.34 -12.21 6.89
C ALA A 47 -1.45 -11.01 6.54
N VAL A 48 -0.19 -11.29 6.23
CA VAL A 48 0.78 -10.30 5.76
C VAL A 48 1.45 -10.78 4.47
N TYR A 49 1.75 -9.83 3.59
CA TYR A 49 2.40 -10.08 2.31
C TYR A 49 3.85 -9.63 2.40
N LEU A 50 4.76 -10.56 2.17
CA LEU A 50 6.20 -10.33 2.28
C LEU A 50 6.86 -10.44 0.91
N LYS A 51 7.79 -9.54 0.65
CA LYS A 51 8.77 -9.61 -0.43
C LYS A 51 10.14 -9.28 0.16
N ARG A 52 11.21 -9.73 -0.52
CA ARG A 52 12.54 -9.18 -0.23
C ARG A 52 12.51 -7.67 -0.45
N PHE A 53 13.15 -6.91 0.44
CA PHE A 53 13.15 -5.45 0.39
C PHE A 53 13.59 -4.91 -0.99
N SER A 54 14.67 -5.46 -1.55
CA SER A 54 15.15 -5.10 -2.90
C SER A 54 14.12 -5.35 -4.00
N ALA A 55 13.34 -6.43 -3.91
CA ALA A 55 12.30 -6.73 -4.88
C ALA A 55 11.09 -5.80 -4.74
N ALA A 56 10.75 -5.39 -3.52
CA ALA A 56 9.68 -4.42 -3.29
C ALA A 56 10.05 -3.05 -3.88
N ILE A 57 11.30 -2.59 -3.68
CA ILE A 57 11.82 -1.36 -4.27
C ILE A 57 11.82 -1.43 -5.80
N ALA A 58 12.37 -2.50 -6.38
CA ALA A 58 12.43 -2.66 -7.84
C ALA A 58 11.03 -2.66 -8.49
N ASN A 59 10.04 -3.25 -7.82
CA ASN A 59 8.65 -3.30 -8.30
C ASN A 59 7.83 -2.05 -7.94
N LYS A 60 8.39 -1.10 -7.17
CA LYS A 60 7.67 0.05 -6.62
C LYS A 60 6.42 -0.38 -5.82
N ASP A 61 6.55 -1.48 -5.08
CA ASP A 61 5.50 -1.94 -4.17
C ASP A 61 5.39 -1.00 -2.96
N PRO A 62 4.19 -0.81 -2.37
CA PRO A 62 4.07 -0.12 -1.10
C PRO A 62 4.74 -0.94 0.01
N ILE A 63 5.70 -0.33 0.72
CA ILE A 63 6.42 -0.94 1.84
C ILE A 63 5.91 -0.32 3.14
N ARG A 64 5.19 -1.13 3.93
CA ARG A 64 4.58 -0.71 5.20
C ARG A 64 5.59 -0.72 6.36
N ALA A 65 6.45 -1.73 6.39
CA ALA A 65 7.58 -1.86 7.30
C ALA A 65 8.55 -2.93 6.78
N VAL A 66 9.67 -3.11 7.47
CA VAL A 66 10.69 -4.11 7.14
C VAL A 66 10.95 -5.02 8.34
N ILE A 67 10.84 -6.33 8.12
CA ILE A 67 11.32 -7.33 9.09
C ILE A 67 12.85 -7.37 8.98
N ARG A 68 13.53 -6.85 9.99
CA ARG A 68 15.01 -6.79 10.04
C ARG A 68 15.61 -8.16 10.33
N SER A 69 15.00 -8.92 11.25
CA SER A 69 15.42 -10.26 11.60
C SER A 69 14.35 -10.99 12.41
N THR A 70 14.42 -12.31 12.37
CA THR A 70 13.67 -13.22 13.21
C THR A 70 14.61 -14.31 13.72
N ALA A 71 14.32 -14.78 14.94
CA ALA A 71 14.95 -15.94 15.55
C ALA A 71 13.90 -16.80 16.26
N VAL A 72 14.19 -18.09 16.38
CA VAL A 72 13.36 -19.06 17.11
C VAL A 72 14.25 -19.99 17.91
N ASN A 73 13.83 -20.35 19.12
CA ASN A 73 14.52 -21.35 19.93
C ASN A 73 13.54 -22.15 20.80
N SER A 74 14.07 -22.93 21.75
CA SER A 74 13.28 -23.64 22.74
C SER A 74 13.83 -23.43 24.15
N ASN A 75 12.93 -23.46 25.14
CA ASN A 75 13.27 -23.48 26.57
C ASN A 75 14.12 -24.71 26.96
N GLY A 76 14.08 -25.79 26.19
CA GLY A 76 14.80 -27.02 26.49
C GLY A 76 14.37 -27.62 27.84
N ARG A 77 15.33 -28.08 28.64
CA ARG A 77 15.06 -28.61 29.98
C ARG A 77 14.77 -27.46 30.97
N SER A 78 13.51 -27.29 31.32
CA SER A 78 13.02 -26.33 32.32
C SER A 78 12.32 -27.04 33.49
N GLN A 79 11.71 -26.28 34.42
CA GLN A 79 10.93 -26.79 35.56
C GLN A 79 9.62 -27.50 35.16
N GLY A 80 9.29 -27.52 33.88
CA GLY A 80 8.11 -28.18 33.33
C GLY A 80 7.89 -27.72 31.89
N ILE A 81 7.24 -28.54 31.07
CA ILE A 81 7.05 -28.26 29.64
C ILE A 81 6.34 -26.91 29.39
N ASN A 82 5.49 -26.49 30.32
CA ASN A 82 4.73 -25.24 30.25
C ASN A 82 5.41 -24.05 30.96
N HIS A 83 6.55 -24.26 31.60
CA HIS A 83 7.21 -23.21 32.38
C HIS A 83 8.12 -22.36 31.47
N PRO A 84 7.96 -21.02 31.45
CA PRO A 84 8.83 -20.14 30.67
C PRO A 84 10.27 -20.14 31.18
N SER A 85 11.22 -19.75 30.33
CA SER A 85 12.66 -19.70 30.63
C SER A 85 13.25 -18.35 30.26
N SER A 86 13.69 -17.58 31.27
CA SER A 86 14.36 -16.30 31.04
C SER A 86 15.60 -16.45 30.15
N LYS A 87 16.43 -17.48 30.40
CA LYS A 87 17.60 -17.78 29.56
C LYS A 87 17.22 -18.05 28.09
N GLY A 88 16.12 -18.78 27.86
CA GLY A 88 15.61 -19.06 26.52
C GLY A 88 15.14 -17.78 25.81
N GLN A 89 14.40 -16.93 26.52
CA GLN A 89 13.89 -15.66 26.01
C GLN A 89 15.02 -14.66 25.71
N GLU A 90 16.00 -14.52 26.61
CA GLU A 90 17.20 -13.72 26.35
C GLU A 90 17.98 -14.23 25.14
N ALA A 91 18.18 -15.54 25.03
CA ALA A 91 18.94 -16.13 23.92
C ALA A 91 18.28 -15.87 22.56
N VAL A 92 16.96 -16.00 22.44
CA VAL A 92 16.27 -15.75 21.15
C VAL A 92 16.33 -14.26 20.77
N ILE A 93 16.26 -13.36 21.75
CA ILE A 93 16.43 -11.92 21.51
C ILE A 93 17.88 -11.64 21.04
N ARG A 94 18.89 -12.15 21.73
CA ARG A 94 20.30 -11.96 21.35
C ARG A 94 20.60 -12.50 19.95
N GLU A 95 20.06 -13.67 19.61
CA GLU A 95 20.22 -14.26 18.29
C GLU A 95 19.65 -13.35 17.19
N ALA A 96 18.42 -12.85 17.37
CA ALA A 96 17.78 -11.98 16.38
C ALA A 96 18.57 -10.68 16.14
N TYR A 97 19.05 -10.04 17.22
CA TYR A 97 19.84 -8.80 17.15
C TYR A 97 21.23 -9.03 16.56
N THR A 98 21.91 -10.11 16.95
CA THR A 98 23.23 -10.48 16.42
C THR A 98 23.14 -10.76 14.92
N LYS A 99 22.14 -11.55 14.50
CA LYS A 99 21.89 -11.87 13.08
C LYS A 99 21.64 -10.65 12.22
N ALA A 100 21.02 -9.61 12.77
CA ALA A 100 20.77 -8.34 12.07
C ALA A 100 21.88 -7.29 12.24
N ASN A 101 22.88 -7.57 13.08
CA ASN A 101 23.91 -6.61 13.51
C ASN A 101 23.29 -5.29 14.01
N LEU A 102 22.40 -5.37 15.01
CA LEU A 102 21.66 -4.23 15.57
C LEU A 102 22.08 -3.91 17.00
N ASN A 103 22.05 -2.62 17.34
CA ASN A 103 22.22 -2.16 18.72
C ASN A 103 20.88 -2.18 19.47
N TYR A 104 20.91 -2.52 20.76
CA TYR A 104 19.73 -2.54 21.64
C TYR A 104 19.24 -1.14 22.00
N GLU A 105 20.14 -0.15 22.06
CA GLU A 105 19.86 1.23 22.47
C GLU A 105 18.93 1.96 21.49
N ASP A 106 19.01 1.59 20.21
CA ASP A 106 18.19 2.18 19.14
C ASP A 106 16.71 1.77 19.21
N THR A 107 16.39 0.66 19.88
CA THR A 107 15.03 0.09 19.92
C THR A 107 14.21 0.72 21.03
N GLY A 108 13.35 1.69 20.74
CA GLY A 108 12.56 2.34 21.78
C GLY A 108 11.35 1.56 22.30
N TYR A 109 10.85 0.60 21.51
CA TYR A 109 9.55 -0.01 21.75
C TYR A 109 9.61 -1.55 21.67
N PHE A 110 8.95 -2.20 22.64
CA PHE A 110 8.91 -3.64 22.80
C PHE A 110 7.46 -4.11 23.00
N GLU A 111 6.99 -4.92 22.05
CA GLU A 111 5.70 -5.59 22.10
C GLU A 111 5.89 -7.00 22.67
N CYS A 112 5.54 -7.15 23.94
CA CYS A 112 5.68 -8.38 24.69
C CYS A 112 4.71 -9.47 24.21
N HIS A 113 5.05 -10.72 24.51
CA HIS A 113 4.09 -11.81 24.48
C HIS A 113 2.99 -11.55 25.51
N GLY A 114 3.34 -11.20 26.75
CA GLY A 114 2.49 -10.50 27.71
C GLY A 114 1.09 -11.07 27.83
N THR A 115 0.97 -12.30 28.34
CA THR A 115 -0.29 -13.03 28.47
C THR A 115 -1.07 -12.67 29.73
N GLY A 116 -0.52 -11.87 30.65
CA GLY A 116 -1.20 -11.57 31.92
C GLY A 116 -1.11 -12.73 32.90
N THR A 117 -0.02 -13.50 32.84
CA THR A 117 0.18 -14.63 33.74
C THR A 117 1.09 -14.24 34.90
N PRO A 118 0.85 -14.72 36.13
CA PRO A 118 1.61 -14.31 37.31
C PRO A 118 3.09 -14.72 37.25
N VAL A 119 3.42 -15.76 36.48
CA VAL A 119 4.80 -16.25 36.31
C VAL A 119 5.42 -15.76 35.00
N GLY A 120 4.65 -15.72 33.91
CA GLY A 120 5.18 -15.39 32.58
C GLY A 120 5.54 -13.92 32.44
N ASP A 121 4.70 -13.01 32.92
CA ASP A 121 4.93 -11.57 32.78
C ASP A 121 6.24 -11.14 33.49
N PRO A 122 6.51 -11.52 34.75
CA PRO A 122 7.79 -11.18 35.39
C PRO A 122 9.02 -11.75 34.66
N ILE A 123 8.94 -12.99 34.17
CA ILE A 123 10.06 -13.63 33.47
C ILE A 123 10.35 -12.93 32.14
N GLU A 124 9.32 -12.56 31.39
CA GLU A 124 9.47 -11.86 30.13
C GLU A 124 10.04 -10.45 30.33
N VAL A 125 9.49 -9.70 31.27
CA VAL A 125 9.92 -8.32 31.53
C VAL A 125 11.36 -8.31 32.09
N LEU A 126 11.71 -9.25 32.96
CA LEU A 126 13.09 -9.43 33.42
C LEU A 126 14.05 -9.70 32.26
N SER A 127 13.67 -10.61 31.35
CA SER A 127 14.51 -10.96 30.20
C SER A 127 14.71 -9.78 29.26
N ALA A 128 13.68 -8.97 29.03
CA ALA A 128 13.82 -7.71 28.28
C ALA A 128 14.73 -6.72 29.03
N GLY A 129 14.56 -6.55 30.34
CA GLY A 129 15.42 -5.69 31.17
C GLY A 129 16.89 -6.09 31.08
N ASN A 130 17.22 -7.37 31.22
CA ASN A 130 18.60 -7.88 31.17
C ASN A 130 19.30 -7.60 29.83
N ILE A 131 18.54 -7.50 28.74
CA ILE A 131 19.07 -7.23 27.40
C ILE A 131 19.16 -5.73 27.11
N PHE A 132 18.11 -4.99 27.41
CA PHE A 132 17.94 -3.61 26.93
C PHE A 132 18.29 -2.54 27.97
N ALA A 133 18.35 -2.87 29.27
CA ALA A 133 18.73 -1.92 30.30
C ALA A 133 20.18 -1.41 30.15
N PRO A 134 21.18 -2.23 29.76
CA PRO A 134 22.51 -1.73 29.46
C PRO A 134 22.44 -0.70 28.32
N GLY A 135 22.93 0.52 28.55
CA GLY A 135 22.84 1.63 27.60
C GLY A 135 21.62 2.53 27.76
N ARG A 136 20.68 2.20 28.67
CA ARG A 136 19.51 3.03 28.98
C ARG A 136 19.62 3.78 30.28
N THR A 137 18.91 4.91 30.34
CA THR A 137 18.75 5.71 31.56
C THR A 137 17.28 5.72 32.00
N ARG A 138 16.99 6.19 33.21
CA ARG A 138 15.60 6.37 33.65
C ARG A 138 14.81 7.40 32.84
N ARG A 139 15.49 8.25 32.05
CA ARG A 139 14.85 9.21 31.14
C ARG A 139 14.66 8.66 29.72
N ASN A 140 15.22 7.48 29.43
CA ASN A 140 15.09 6.78 28.17
C ASN A 140 14.83 5.28 28.42
N PRO A 141 13.69 4.94 29.06
CA PRO A 141 13.34 3.54 29.30
C PRO A 141 12.99 2.81 28.01
N LEU A 142 13.01 1.48 28.03
CA LEU A 142 12.36 0.69 26.99
C LEU A 142 10.86 0.68 27.24
N LEU A 143 10.08 1.10 26.24
CA LEU A 143 8.63 1.13 26.33
C LEU A 143 8.04 -0.25 26.06
N LEU A 144 7.20 -0.73 26.98
CA LEU A 144 6.57 -2.05 26.92
C LEU A 144 5.08 -1.94 26.64
N SER A 145 4.57 -2.85 25.81
CA SER A 145 3.14 -3.09 25.70
C SER A 145 2.78 -4.53 25.32
N SER A 146 1.49 -4.86 25.37
CA SER A 146 0.94 -6.09 24.79
C SER A 146 -0.40 -5.79 24.13
N ILE A 147 -0.63 -6.28 22.91
CA ILE A 147 -1.94 -6.20 22.24
C ILE A 147 -3.01 -7.05 22.93
N LYS A 148 -2.60 -8.07 23.71
CA LYS A 148 -3.52 -9.05 24.29
C LYS A 148 -4.48 -8.44 25.31
N THR A 149 -4.14 -7.29 25.87
CA THR A 149 -5.04 -6.51 26.73
C THR A 149 -6.25 -5.95 25.97
N ASN A 150 -6.15 -5.79 24.64
CA ASN A 150 -7.21 -5.21 23.81
C ASN A 150 -8.08 -6.28 23.12
N ILE A 151 -7.46 -7.36 22.64
CA ILE A 151 -8.13 -8.35 21.78
C ILE A 151 -8.07 -9.79 22.34
N GLY A 152 -7.54 -9.96 23.55
CA GLY A 152 -7.25 -11.28 24.10
C GLY A 152 -6.06 -11.97 23.42
N HIS A 153 -5.77 -13.18 23.86
CA HIS A 153 -4.78 -14.05 23.25
C HIS A 153 -5.40 -14.79 22.07
N THR A 154 -5.11 -14.31 20.85
CA THR A 154 -5.55 -14.93 19.59
C THR A 154 -4.77 -16.18 19.16
N GLU A 155 -4.15 -16.88 20.12
CA GLU A 155 -3.40 -18.13 19.98
C GLU A 155 -2.57 -18.21 18.67
N GLY A 156 -2.99 -19.03 17.70
CA GLY A 156 -2.31 -19.23 16.41
C GLY A 156 -2.13 -17.95 15.57
N ALA A 157 -2.88 -16.88 15.84
CA ALA A 157 -2.76 -15.59 15.17
C ALA A 157 -1.98 -14.53 15.99
N SER A 158 -1.61 -14.80 17.25
CA SER A 158 -1.10 -13.78 18.18
C SER A 158 0.21 -13.14 17.75
N GLY A 159 1.16 -13.91 17.23
CA GLY A 159 2.42 -13.33 16.73
C GLY A 159 2.18 -12.32 15.62
N LEU A 160 1.29 -12.63 14.68
CA LEU A 160 0.95 -11.72 13.58
C LEU A 160 0.09 -10.54 14.02
N ALA A 161 -0.78 -10.71 15.01
CA ALA A 161 -1.52 -9.59 15.59
C ALA A 161 -0.58 -8.53 16.18
N SER A 162 0.44 -8.96 16.94
CA SER A 162 1.50 -8.08 17.45
C SER A 162 2.34 -7.45 16.33
N VAL A 163 2.66 -8.18 15.26
CA VAL A 163 3.31 -7.63 14.05
C VAL A 163 2.45 -6.54 13.41
N ILE A 164 1.15 -6.77 13.23
CA ILE A 164 0.24 -5.79 12.63
C ILE A 164 0.16 -4.53 13.49
N LYS A 165 0.03 -4.67 14.83
CA LYS A 165 0.08 -3.54 15.75
C LYS A 165 1.39 -2.76 15.60
N ALA A 166 2.54 -3.44 15.61
CA ALA A 166 3.84 -2.79 15.45
C ALA A 166 3.96 -1.99 14.14
N VAL A 167 3.48 -2.55 13.02
CA VAL A 167 3.44 -1.85 11.73
C VAL A 167 2.53 -0.62 11.79
N LEU A 168 1.33 -0.75 12.34
CA LEU A 168 0.41 0.38 12.49
C LEU A 168 0.98 1.46 13.43
N SER A 169 1.68 1.06 14.50
CA SER A 169 2.37 1.98 15.41
C SER A 169 3.47 2.78 14.72
N ILE A 170 4.26 2.13 13.86
CA ILE A 170 5.31 2.80 13.07
C ILE A 170 4.69 3.82 12.10
N GLU A 171 3.64 3.45 11.40
CA GLU A 171 3.00 4.29 10.37
C GLU A 171 2.26 5.50 10.93
N ASN A 172 1.63 5.32 12.09
CA ASN A 172 0.92 6.39 12.76
C ASN A 172 1.83 7.18 13.70
N GLU A 173 3.08 6.74 13.88
CA GLU A 173 4.05 7.34 14.80
C GLU A 173 3.51 7.45 16.25
N LEU A 174 2.74 6.43 16.66
CA LEU A 174 2.07 6.34 17.95
C LEU A 174 2.32 4.96 18.57
N ILE A 175 2.51 4.94 19.89
CA ILE A 175 2.55 3.71 20.68
C ILE A 175 1.23 3.59 21.45
N PRO A 176 0.34 2.64 21.09
CA PRO A 176 -0.94 2.46 21.75
C PRO A 176 -0.78 2.01 23.20
N ALA A 177 -1.71 2.45 24.05
CA ALA A 177 -1.78 2.02 25.45
C ALA A 177 -1.99 0.51 25.59
N THR A 178 -1.34 -0.06 26.61
CA THR A 178 -1.70 -1.31 27.25
C THR A 178 -2.84 -1.01 28.23
N VAL A 179 -4.03 -1.50 27.91
CA VAL A 179 -5.25 -1.17 28.65
C VAL A 179 -5.40 -2.05 29.89
N GLY A 180 -6.10 -1.55 30.91
CA GLY A 180 -6.40 -2.32 32.13
C GLY A 180 -5.29 -2.40 33.18
N VAL A 181 -4.16 -1.72 32.97
CA VAL A 181 -3.08 -1.63 33.98
C VAL A 181 -3.41 -0.54 35.00
N GLU A 182 -3.98 -0.95 36.13
CA GLU A 182 -4.30 -0.09 37.27
C GLU A 182 -3.11 0.02 38.22
N LYS A 183 -2.53 -1.12 38.60
CA LYS A 183 -1.39 -1.18 39.51
C LYS A 183 -0.36 -2.18 39.00
N LEU A 184 0.87 -1.69 38.84
CA LEU A 184 1.97 -2.50 38.32
C LEU A 184 2.25 -3.70 39.23
N ASN A 185 2.49 -4.84 38.61
CA ASN A 185 2.81 -6.08 39.31
C ASN A 185 4.09 -5.92 40.15
N PRO A 186 4.04 -6.08 41.48
CA PRO A 186 5.18 -5.87 42.38
C PRO A 186 6.29 -6.92 42.21
N ALA A 187 6.02 -8.04 41.53
CA ALA A 187 7.04 -9.03 41.17
C ALA A 187 7.97 -8.56 40.03
N ILE A 188 7.70 -7.39 39.44
CA ILE A 188 8.42 -6.84 38.30
C ILE A 188 9.13 -5.56 38.69
N ASP A 189 10.47 -5.55 38.61
CA ASP A 189 11.26 -4.33 38.85
C ASP A 189 11.43 -3.52 37.55
N PHE A 190 10.38 -2.76 37.22
CA PHE A 190 10.40 -1.83 36.08
C PHE A 190 11.49 -0.74 36.23
N ARG A 191 11.79 -0.33 37.48
CA ARG A 191 12.68 0.79 37.75
C ARG A 191 14.13 0.42 37.48
N GLU A 192 14.60 -0.71 38.00
CA GLU A 192 15.97 -1.18 37.73
C GLU A 192 16.13 -1.76 36.33
N GLY A 193 15.09 -2.39 35.77
CA GLY A 193 15.09 -2.83 34.37
C GLY A 193 15.15 -1.68 33.35
N ARG A 194 14.97 -0.41 33.77
CA ARG A 194 14.81 0.75 32.89
C ARG A 194 13.68 0.52 31.87
N LEU A 195 12.54 0.05 32.36
CA LEU A 195 11.37 -0.32 31.57
C LEU A 195 10.17 0.53 31.98
N GLU A 196 9.29 0.84 31.04
CA GLU A 196 8.06 1.58 31.31
C GLU A 196 6.90 0.99 30.52
N VAL A 197 5.79 0.70 31.22
CA VAL A 197 4.56 0.23 30.57
C VAL A 197 3.82 1.43 29.98
N VAL A 198 3.51 1.36 28.69
CA VAL A 198 2.72 2.40 28.02
C VAL A 198 1.26 2.27 28.45
N ARG A 199 0.83 3.09 29.42
CA ARG A 199 -0.56 3.10 29.96
C ARG A 199 -1.48 4.10 29.28
N THR A 200 -0.91 5.03 28.51
CA THR A 200 -1.65 6.04 27.73
C THR A 200 -1.00 6.12 26.36
N THR A 201 -1.81 6.16 25.30
CA THR A 201 -1.30 6.25 23.94
C THR A 201 -0.44 7.50 23.80
N MET A 202 0.76 7.35 23.27
CA MET A 202 1.76 8.40 23.22
C MET A 202 2.42 8.48 21.84
N PRO A 203 2.96 9.65 21.44
CA PRO A 203 3.80 9.75 20.25
C PRO A 203 5.03 8.87 20.35
N TRP A 204 5.56 8.49 19.18
CA TRP A 204 6.84 7.79 19.12
C TRP A 204 7.95 8.64 19.77
N PRO A 205 8.79 8.08 20.66
CA PRO A 205 9.82 8.85 21.34
C PRO A 205 10.82 9.48 20.37
N GLU A 206 11.16 10.75 20.60
CA GLU A 206 12.20 11.44 19.85
C GLU A 206 13.58 10.78 20.04
N GLY A 207 14.40 10.80 19.00
CA GLY A 207 15.77 10.27 19.05
C GLY A 207 15.90 8.76 18.93
N LEU A 208 14.80 7.99 18.97
CA LEU A 208 14.80 6.54 18.83
C LEU A 208 14.35 6.12 17.44
N LEU A 209 14.93 5.03 16.92
CA LEU A 209 14.51 4.48 15.64
C LEU A 209 13.07 3.98 15.76
N LYS A 210 12.33 4.08 14.66
CA LYS A 210 11.01 3.45 14.49
C LYS A 210 11.17 1.93 14.35
N ARG A 211 11.67 1.29 15.41
CA ARG A 211 12.00 -0.13 15.52
C ARG A 211 11.25 -0.74 16.69
N VAL A 212 10.64 -1.89 16.46
CA VAL A 212 9.88 -2.67 17.44
C VAL A 212 10.50 -4.05 17.59
N SER A 213 10.76 -4.43 18.83
CA SER A 213 11.04 -5.82 19.20
C SER A 213 9.75 -6.51 19.61
N ILE A 214 9.51 -7.72 19.09
CA ILE A 214 8.24 -8.43 19.27
C ILE A 214 8.52 -9.85 19.74
N ASN A 215 7.91 -10.24 20.86
CA ASN A 215 7.98 -11.59 21.40
C ASN A 215 6.71 -12.40 21.10
N SER A 216 6.90 -13.70 20.87
CA SER A 216 5.81 -14.67 20.87
C SER A 216 6.30 -16.01 21.41
N PHE A 217 5.75 -16.44 22.54
CA PHE A 217 6.22 -17.63 23.25
C PHE A 217 5.09 -18.67 23.31
N GLY A 218 5.35 -19.84 22.75
CA GLY A 218 4.41 -20.96 22.77
C GLY A 218 4.41 -21.65 24.12
N TYR A 219 3.24 -22.08 24.58
CA TYR A 219 3.11 -22.76 25.86
C TYR A 219 3.97 -24.04 25.94
N GLY A 220 4.24 -24.72 24.82
CA GLY A 220 5.14 -25.89 24.74
C GLY A 220 6.64 -25.56 24.80
N GLY A 221 7.01 -24.31 25.08
CA GLY A 221 8.38 -23.88 25.28
C GLY A 221 9.13 -23.47 24.01
N ALA A 222 8.47 -23.32 22.87
CA ALA A 222 9.05 -22.73 21.67
C ALA A 222 8.98 -21.20 21.75
N ASN A 223 10.09 -20.50 21.55
CA ASN A 223 10.13 -19.05 21.59
C ASN A 223 10.41 -18.47 20.20
N ALA A 224 9.80 -17.33 19.89
CA ALA A 224 10.09 -16.56 18.70
C ALA A 224 10.30 -15.08 19.04
N HIS A 225 11.27 -14.46 18.37
CA HIS A 225 11.51 -13.01 18.40
C HIS A 225 11.52 -12.45 16.98
N CYS A 226 10.89 -11.30 16.79
CA CYS A 226 10.86 -10.58 15.53
C CYS A 226 11.24 -9.11 15.74
N ILE A 227 12.05 -8.55 14.84
CA ILE A 227 12.43 -7.14 14.85
C ILE A 227 11.86 -6.49 13.59
N ILE A 228 11.00 -5.50 13.78
CA ILE A 228 10.36 -4.72 12.71
C ILE A 228 10.88 -3.29 12.76
N GLU A 229 11.09 -2.68 11.60
CA GLU A 229 11.58 -1.31 11.48
C GLU A 229 10.90 -0.56 10.34
N SER A 230 10.79 0.76 10.45
CA SER A 230 10.35 1.62 9.35
C SER A 230 11.24 1.47 8.12
N CYS A 231 10.63 1.52 6.94
CA CYS A 231 11.38 1.55 5.69
C CYS A 231 12.24 2.81 5.54
N ASP A 232 11.84 3.94 6.13
CA ASP A 232 12.59 5.19 6.07
C ASP A 232 13.96 5.07 6.72
N VAL A 233 14.09 4.26 7.78
CA VAL A 233 15.37 4.03 8.46
C VAL A 233 16.39 3.39 7.51
N LEU A 234 15.91 2.55 6.59
CA LEU A 234 16.73 1.82 5.63
C LEU A 234 16.98 2.61 4.34
N LEU A 235 16.00 3.43 3.91
CA LEU A 235 16.11 4.27 2.71
C LEU A 235 16.90 5.56 2.95
N HIS A 236 16.78 6.12 4.16
CA HIS A 236 17.34 7.41 4.55
C HIS A 236 18.06 7.32 5.91
N PRO A 237 19.14 6.50 6.02
CA PRO A 237 19.81 6.26 7.30
C PRO A 237 20.41 7.54 7.94
N SER A 238 20.75 8.56 7.15
CA SER A 238 21.24 9.85 7.65
C SER A 238 20.16 10.74 8.28
N GLN A 239 18.88 10.47 8.00
CA GLN A 239 17.71 11.18 8.56
C GLN A 239 17.01 10.37 9.68
N ALA A 240 17.35 9.09 9.80
CA ALA A 240 16.68 8.13 10.68
C ALA A 240 16.97 8.32 12.17
N ILE A 241 18.14 8.88 12.50
CA ILE A 241 18.48 9.32 13.87
C ILE A 241 18.28 10.83 13.89
N PRO A 242 17.28 11.37 14.61
CA PRO A 242 17.20 12.80 14.87
C PRO A 242 18.43 13.20 15.69
N ARG A 243 19.49 13.66 15.02
CA ARG A 243 20.52 14.43 15.71
C ARG A 243 19.85 15.75 16.13
N PRO A 244 20.08 16.26 17.34
CA PRO A 244 19.64 17.60 17.69
C PRO A 244 20.28 18.56 16.69
N VAL A 245 19.49 19.07 15.76
CA VAL A 245 19.96 20.02 14.75
C VAL A 245 20.16 21.33 15.51
N SER A 246 21.42 21.67 15.78
CA SER A 246 21.78 23.04 16.12
C SER A 246 21.39 23.91 14.94
N PHE A 247 20.33 24.70 15.10
CA PHE A 247 19.97 25.75 14.16
C PHE A 247 21.09 26.78 14.13
N ARG A 248 22.03 26.59 13.20
CA ARG A 248 22.83 27.66 12.60
C ARG A 248 23.30 27.17 11.23
N ASP A 249 23.04 28.03 10.25
CA ASP A 249 23.61 28.07 8.91
C ASP A 249 23.03 27.07 7.88
N ASN A 250 22.04 27.51 7.10
CA ASN A 250 22.35 28.19 5.84
C ASN A 250 21.08 28.65 5.11
N ALA A 251 20.99 29.98 4.98
CA ALA A 251 20.37 30.61 3.83
C ALA A 251 21.17 30.26 2.56
N ILE A 252 20.56 30.52 1.40
CA ILE A 252 21.07 30.40 0.03
C ILE A 252 20.64 29.11 -0.67
N ALA A 253 19.46 29.19 -1.30
CA ALA A 253 19.16 28.50 -2.55
C ALA A 253 18.21 29.35 -3.41
N THR A 254 18.81 30.41 -3.98
CA THR A 254 18.56 30.95 -5.32
C THR A 254 17.12 30.97 -5.86
N GLU A 255 16.51 32.15 -5.76
CA GLU A 255 15.55 32.64 -6.74
C GLU A 255 16.17 32.58 -8.15
N ARG A 256 15.57 31.82 -9.05
CA ARG A 256 15.72 32.03 -10.49
C ARG A 256 14.48 32.73 -11.01
N HIS A 257 14.53 34.06 -10.99
CA HIS A 257 13.69 34.90 -11.82
C HIS A 257 14.14 34.72 -13.28
N GLY A 258 13.39 33.92 -14.04
CA GLY A 258 13.41 33.94 -15.49
C GLY A 258 12.29 34.87 -15.96
N THR A 259 12.66 36.05 -16.44
CA THR A 259 11.78 36.95 -17.19
C THR A 259 11.49 36.33 -18.56
N GLU A 260 10.24 35.93 -18.82
CA GLU A 260 9.76 35.69 -20.18
C GLU A 260 8.51 36.51 -20.45
N ASN A 261 8.71 37.57 -21.22
CA ASN A 261 7.69 38.21 -22.03
C ASN A 261 7.16 37.19 -23.06
N SER A 262 5.91 36.76 -22.90
CA SER A 262 5.02 36.50 -24.04
C SER A 262 3.57 36.40 -23.56
N ASP A 263 2.73 37.32 -24.04
CA ASP A 263 1.28 37.39 -23.85
C ASP A 263 0.54 36.24 -24.57
N PHE A 264 0.78 35.00 -24.14
CA PHE A 264 -0.09 33.86 -24.42
C PHE A 264 -0.17 33.00 -23.15
N VAL A 265 -1.11 33.33 -22.27
CA VAL A 265 -1.50 32.44 -21.17
C VAL A 265 -2.17 31.22 -21.80
N VAL A 266 -1.39 30.20 -22.13
CA VAL A 266 -1.93 28.89 -22.48
C VAL A 266 -2.59 28.35 -21.22
N GLN A 267 -3.90 28.53 -21.08
CA GLN A 267 -4.69 27.84 -20.07
C GLN A 267 -4.47 26.34 -20.28
N ARG A 268 -3.69 25.70 -19.40
CA ARG A 268 -3.53 24.26 -19.42
C ARG A 268 -4.90 23.64 -19.19
N THR A 269 -5.33 22.82 -20.14
CA THR A 269 -6.59 22.10 -20.00
C THR A 269 -6.49 21.20 -18.76
N PRO A 270 -7.50 21.16 -17.88
CA PRO A 270 -7.47 20.29 -16.70
C PRO A 270 -7.21 18.84 -17.11
N GLN A 271 -6.24 18.20 -16.45
CA GLN A 271 -5.89 16.82 -16.74
C GLN A 271 -7.08 15.92 -16.39
N LYS A 272 -7.52 15.12 -17.36
CA LYS A 272 -8.59 14.14 -17.17
C LYS A 272 -7.98 12.79 -16.80
N HIS A 273 -8.61 12.13 -15.85
CA HIS A 273 -8.26 10.80 -15.37
C HIS A 273 -9.38 9.81 -15.67
N LEU A 274 -9.00 8.60 -16.08
CA LEU A 274 -9.92 7.49 -16.29
C LEU A 274 -9.90 6.59 -15.04
N LEU A 275 -11.03 6.52 -14.35
CA LEU A 275 -11.27 5.59 -13.26
C LEU A 275 -11.90 4.34 -13.83
N VAL A 276 -11.30 3.17 -13.56
CA VAL A 276 -11.82 1.87 -14.00
C VAL A 276 -12.20 1.02 -12.81
N PHE A 277 -13.36 0.38 -12.89
CA PHE A 277 -13.91 -0.43 -11.81
C PHE A 277 -14.18 -1.83 -12.31
N SER A 278 -13.89 -2.80 -11.45
CA SER A 278 -13.97 -4.22 -11.79
C SER A 278 -14.41 -5.02 -10.57
N SER A 279 -15.13 -6.09 -10.80
CA SER A 279 -15.65 -7.00 -9.76
C SER A 279 -16.02 -8.34 -10.38
N HIS A 280 -16.32 -9.33 -9.54
CA HIS A 280 -16.88 -10.59 -10.00
C HIS A 280 -18.39 -10.49 -10.30
N ASP A 281 -19.13 -9.69 -9.52
CA ASP A 281 -20.58 -9.46 -9.66
C ASP A 281 -20.95 -7.97 -9.51
N GLN A 282 -22.21 -7.64 -9.81
CA GLN A 282 -22.72 -6.26 -9.80
C GLN A 282 -22.81 -5.66 -8.40
N LEU A 283 -23.20 -6.44 -7.38
CA LEU A 283 -23.36 -5.96 -6.01
C LEU A 283 -21.99 -5.60 -5.41
N THR A 284 -20.97 -6.44 -5.64
CA THR A 284 -19.58 -6.12 -5.24
C THR A 284 -19.04 -4.89 -5.99
N LEU A 285 -19.43 -4.68 -7.25
CA LEU A 285 -19.02 -3.49 -8.00
C LEU A 285 -19.48 -2.22 -7.31
N GLU A 286 -20.77 -2.16 -6.97
CA GLU A 286 -21.40 -1.02 -6.31
C GLU A 286 -20.80 -0.79 -4.93
N ARG A 287 -20.58 -1.85 -4.15
CA ARG A 287 -19.90 -1.76 -2.86
C ARG A 287 -18.50 -1.17 -2.99
N ASN A 288 -17.71 -1.63 -3.96
CA ASN A 288 -16.34 -1.15 -4.17
C ASN A 288 -16.30 0.32 -4.61
N ILE A 289 -17.23 0.72 -5.48
CA ILE A 289 -17.39 2.11 -5.92
C ILE A 289 -17.73 3.01 -4.73
N ASN A 290 -18.71 2.62 -3.92
CA ASN A 290 -19.14 3.40 -2.76
C ASN A 290 -18.01 3.51 -1.72
N ALA A 291 -17.31 2.40 -1.43
CA ALA A 291 -16.18 2.41 -0.51
C ALA A 291 -15.03 3.31 -0.98
N LEU A 292 -14.75 3.36 -2.29
CA LEU A 292 -13.76 4.30 -2.82
C LEU A 292 -14.24 5.74 -2.73
N ALA A 293 -15.53 6.00 -3.00
CA ALA A 293 -16.10 7.34 -2.93
C ALA A 293 -15.94 7.99 -1.55
N GLU A 294 -15.98 7.21 -0.46
CA GLU A 294 -15.80 7.69 0.92
C GLU A 294 -14.39 8.21 1.23
N VAL A 295 -13.39 7.81 0.45
CA VAL A 295 -11.98 8.14 0.71
C VAL A 295 -11.30 8.81 -0.48
N ALA A 296 -11.99 9.00 -1.60
CA ALA A 296 -11.41 9.51 -2.84
C ALA A 296 -10.83 10.91 -2.70
N ASP A 297 -11.39 11.76 -1.81
CA ASP A 297 -10.90 13.12 -1.55
C ASP A 297 -9.63 13.16 -0.70
N LYS A 298 -9.19 12.02 -0.14
CA LYS A 298 -7.96 11.90 0.65
C LYS A 298 -6.72 11.62 -0.21
N TYR A 299 -6.90 11.31 -1.48
CA TYR A 299 -5.83 10.88 -2.39
C TYR A 299 -5.90 11.64 -3.71
N SER A 300 -4.77 11.71 -4.41
CA SER A 300 -4.78 12.29 -5.76
C SER A 300 -5.57 11.38 -6.72
N THR A 301 -6.35 12.00 -7.61
CA THR A 301 -7.12 11.28 -8.64
C THR A 301 -6.19 10.53 -9.58
N ALA A 302 -5.00 11.06 -9.84
CA ALA A 302 -3.99 10.40 -10.65
C ALA A 302 -3.55 9.06 -10.03
N ASP A 303 -3.31 9.04 -8.71
CA ASP A 303 -2.90 7.84 -7.99
C ASP A 303 -4.03 6.82 -7.88
N ILE A 304 -5.27 7.29 -7.69
CA ILE A 304 -6.46 6.43 -7.73
C ILE A 304 -6.57 5.77 -9.11
N ALA A 305 -6.53 6.55 -10.19
CA ALA A 305 -6.61 6.04 -11.56
C ALA A 305 -5.49 5.02 -11.86
N TYR A 306 -4.25 5.34 -11.48
CA TYR A 306 -3.12 4.43 -11.63
C TYR A 306 -3.34 3.12 -10.85
N THR A 307 -3.78 3.21 -9.59
CA THR A 307 -3.99 2.04 -8.73
C THR A 307 -5.09 1.13 -9.27
N LEU A 308 -6.22 1.71 -9.70
CA LEU A 308 -7.35 0.98 -10.28
C LEU A 308 -6.96 0.21 -11.55
N THR A 309 -6.09 0.77 -12.39
CA THR A 309 -5.63 0.10 -13.63
C THR A 309 -4.60 -1.00 -13.37
N LYS A 310 -3.80 -0.91 -12.30
CA LYS A 310 -2.71 -1.86 -12.01
C LYS A 310 -3.08 -3.00 -11.07
N LYS A 311 -4.06 -2.82 -10.18
CA LYS A 311 -4.30 -3.75 -9.05
C LYS A 311 -5.58 -4.59 -9.16
N THR A 312 -6.09 -4.84 -10.37
CA THR A 312 -7.24 -5.73 -10.56
C THR A 312 -6.92 -6.99 -11.36
N LYS A 313 -7.52 -8.11 -10.96
CA LYS A 313 -7.55 -9.37 -11.73
C LYS A 313 -8.80 -9.51 -12.60
N HIS A 314 -9.82 -8.67 -12.35
CA HIS A 314 -11.11 -8.77 -13.01
C HIS A 314 -11.19 -7.82 -14.20
N ARG A 315 -12.01 -8.18 -15.19
CA ARG A 315 -12.29 -7.29 -16.31
C ARG A 315 -13.00 -6.03 -15.81
N CYS A 316 -12.69 -4.91 -16.44
CA CYS A 316 -13.37 -3.64 -16.20
C CYS A 316 -14.86 -3.80 -16.55
N LYS A 317 -15.74 -3.49 -15.60
CA LYS A 317 -17.20 -3.51 -15.74
C LYS A 317 -17.82 -2.12 -15.68
N ALA A 318 -17.12 -1.13 -15.13
CA ALA A 318 -17.57 0.24 -15.12
C ALA A 318 -16.39 1.20 -15.20
N PHE A 319 -16.63 2.42 -15.66
CA PHE A 319 -15.61 3.45 -15.74
C PHE A 319 -16.20 4.85 -15.54
N ALA A 320 -15.36 5.80 -15.19
CA ALA A 320 -15.70 7.21 -15.16
C ALA A 320 -14.50 8.05 -15.60
N THR A 321 -14.78 9.22 -16.18
CA THR A 321 -13.75 10.21 -16.48
C THR A 321 -13.95 11.44 -15.61
N THR A 322 -12.92 11.88 -14.91
CA THR A 322 -13.01 13.00 -13.97
C THR A 322 -11.71 13.81 -13.96
N THR A 323 -11.71 14.95 -13.26
CA THR A 323 -10.51 15.77 -12.98
C THR A 323 -10.24 15.78 -11.49
N GLU A 324 -9.07 16.29 -11.08
CA GLU A 324 -8.68 16.37 -9.66
C GLU A 324 -9.74 17.09 -8.81
N SER A 325 -10.26 18.21 -9.31
CA SER A 325 -11.28 19.01 -8.63
C SER A 325 -12.69 18.40 -8.63
N ASP A 326 -12.94 17.36 -9.44
CA ASP A 326 -14.28 16.87 -9.76
C ASP A 326 -14.51 15.41 -9.29
N VAL A 327 -13.49 14.75 -8.73
CA VAL A 327 -13.56 13.34 -8.31
C VAL A 327 -14.72 13.04 -7.36
N LYS A 328 -14.96 13.90 -6.36
CA LYS A 328 -16.06 13.74 -5.40
C LYS A 328 -17.44 13.87 -6.06
N ALA A 329 -17.61 14.91 -6.88
CA ALA A 329 -18.84 15.12 -7.62
C ALA A 329 -19.08 14.02 -8.67
N CYS A 330 -18.03 13.41 -9.21
CA CYS A 330 -18.12 12.27 -10.13
C CYS A 330 -18.80 11.07 -9.46
N PHE A 331 -18.41 10.74 -8.23
CA PHE A 331 -19.05 9.69 -7.44
C PHE A 331 -20.47 10.06 -6.99
N MET A 332 -20.68 11.28 -6.48
CA MET A 332 -21.99 11.72 -5.97
C MET A 332 -23.05 11.83 -7.07
N ALA A 333 -22.69 12.34 -8.25
CA ALA A 333 -23.60 12.48 -9.38
C ALA A 333 -23.78 11.17 -10.17
N GLN A 334 -23.25 10.05 -9.67
CA GLN A 334 -23.30 8.73 -10.32
C GLN A 334 -22.87 8.78 -11.80
N ARG A 335 -21.85 9.57 -12.13
CA ARG A 335 -21.31 9.70 -13.51
C ARG A 335 -20.46 8.49 -13.94
N ILE A 336 -20.78 7.32 -13.40
CA ILE A 336 -20.10 6.07 -13.65
C ILE A 336 -20.85 5.33 -14.74
N GLN A 337 -20.19 5.15 -15.88
CA GLN A 337 -20.70 4.38 -17.00
C GLN A 337 -20.48 2.90 -16.74
N ARG A 338 -21.50 2.09 -17.02
CA ARG A 338 -21.48 0.64 -16.83
C ARG A 338 -21.39 -0.06 -18.19
N GLY A 339 -20.49 -1.04 -18.27
CA GLY A 339 -20.42 -1.95 -19.40
C GLY A 339 -21.46 -3.07 -19.27
N PRO A 340 -21.63 -3.88 -20.33
CA PRO A 340 -22.52 -5.04 -20.30
C PRO A 340 -22.02 -6.10 -19.30
N ASP A 341 -22.95 -6.81 -18.65
CA ASP A 341 -22.65 -7.83 -17.62
C ASP A 341 -21.83 -9.01 -18.16
N SER A 342 -22.00 -9.32 -19.45
CA SER A 342 -21.23 -10.33 -20.16
C SER A 342 -21.01 -9.92 -21.62
N ILE A 343 -19.86 -10.29 -22.15
CA ILE A 343 -19.57 -10.21 -23.58
C ILE A 343 -19.32 -11.64 -24.03
N SER A 344 -20.21 -12.18 -24.88
CA SER A 344 -20.18 -13.57 -25.33
C SER A 344 -19.06 -13.86 -26.33
N GLU A 345 -18.59 -12.85 -27.06
CA GLU A 345 -17.60 -13.00 -28.13
C GLU A 345 -16.45 -11.99 -28.00
N PRO A 346 -15.23 -12.33 -28.45
CA PRO A 346 -14.12 -11.38 -28.43
C PRO A 346 -14.44 -10.16 -29.30
N LEU A 347 -14.34 -8.96 -28.72
CA LEU A 347 -14.55 -7.70 -29.44
C LEU A 347 -13.56 -7.58 -30.61
N VAL A 348 -14.08 -7.45 -31.83
CA VAL A 348 -13.31 -7.15 -33.03
C VAL A 348 -13.25 -5.63 -33.20
N ILE A 349 -12.07 -5.05 -33.11
CA ILE A 349 -11.85 -3.61 -33.28
C ILE A 349 -11.46 -3.33 -34.72
N ALA A 350 -12.18 -2.42 -35.39
CA ALA A 350 -11.80 -1.91 -36.70
C ALA A 350 -11.50 -0.40 -36.60
N PHE A 351 -10.47 0.07 -37.29
CA PHE A 351 -10.17 1.50 -37.39
C PHE A 351 -10.70 2.07 -38.70
N VAL A 352 -11.45 3.17 -38.60
CA VAL A 352 -12.01 3.91 -39.73
C VAL A 352 -11.31 5.25 -39.83
N PHE A 353 -10.58 5.48 -40.92
CA PHE A 353 -9.79 6.68 -41.16
C PHE A 353 -10.57 7.67 -42.03
N THR A 354 -10.83 8.85 -41.47
CA THR A 354 -11.53 9.94 -42.17
C THR A 354 -10.71 10.47 -43.34
N GLY A 355 -11.41 10.92 -44.38
CA GLY A 355 -10.81 11.67 -45.48
C GLY A 355 -10.69 13.17 -45.16
N GLN A 356 -10.35 13.95 -46.18
CA GLN A 356 -10.39 15.42 -46.12
C GLN A 356 -11.82 15.91 -45.85
N GLY A 357 -11.97 16.91 -44.98
CA GLY A 357 -13.25 17.49 -44.55
C GLY A 357 -13.50 17.38 -43.04
N ALA A 358 -12.76 16.53 -42.32
CA ALA A 358 -12.88 16.37 -40.87
C ALA A 358 -11.99 17.33 -40.05
N GLN A 359 -11.17 18.15 -40.71
CA GLN A 359 -10.26 19.07 -40.04
C GLN A 359 -10.99 20.27 -39.41
N TRP A 360 -10.44 20.78 -38.31
CA TRP A 360 -10.90 22.00 -37.64
C TRP A 360 -9.69 22.74 -37.03
N PRO A 361 -9.75 24.08 -36.89
CA PRO A 361 -8.64 24.86 -36.32
C PRO A 361 -8.29 24.40 -34.90
N GLY A 362 -7.04 24.01 -34.66
CA GLY A 362 -6.60 23.52 -33.34
C GLY A 362 -6.82 22.03 -33.10
N MET A 363 -7.17 21.24 -34.13
CA MET A 363 -7.26 19.79 -34.00
C MET A 363 -5.96 19.20 -33.42
N GLY A 364 -6.09 18.36 -32.39
CA GLY A 364 -4.94 17.74 -31.73
C GLY A 364 -4.17 18.62 -30.75
N PHE A 365 -4.52 19.90 -30.57
CA PHE A 365 -3.81 20.80 -29.66
C PHE A 365 -3.73 20.26 -28.22
N GLY A 366 -4.86 19.77 -27.68
CA GLY A 366 -4.88 19.16 -26.35
C GLY A 366 -4.04 17.88 -26.25
N LEU A 367 -3.88 17.13 -27.36
CA LEU A 367 -3.02 15.95 -27.39
C LEU A 367 -1.54 16.34 -27.35
N ILE A 368 -1.13 17.39 -28.08
CA ILE A 368 0.25 17.92 -28.04
C ILE A 368 0.64 18.35 -26.62
N GLN A 369 -0.32 18.90 -25.87
CA GLN A 369 -0.07 19.32 -24.49
C GLN A 369 0.15 18.16 -23.51
N GLN A 370 -0.35 16.96 -23.84
CA GLN A 370 -0.40 15.82 -22.90
C GLN A 370 0.45 14.63 -23.32
N PHE A 371 0.70 14.46 -24.62
CA PHE A 371 1.38 13.29 -25.18
C PHE A 371 2.49 13.72 -26.13
N GLU A 372 3.59 12.97 -26.15
CA GLU A 372 4.72 13.20 -27.06
C GLU A 372 4.35 13.00 -28.54
N ASN A 373 3.25 12.30 -28.83
CA ASN A 373 2.81 11.99 -30.19
C ASN A 373 1.30 12.22 -30.36
N ILE A 374 0.93 12.90 -31.45
CA ILE A 374 -0.47 13.20 -31.81
C ILE A 374 -1.10 12.18 -32.76
N ALA A 375 -0.30 11.29 -33.36
CA ALA A 375 -0.81 10.27 -34.26
C ALA A 375 -1.65 9.28 -33.46
N LEU A 376 -2.97 9.38 -33.58
CA LEU A 376 -3.93 8.56 -32.83
C LEU A 376 -3.65 7.06 -32.97
N THR A 377 -3.20 6.60 -34.14
CA THR A 377 -2.82 5.20 -34.36
C THR A 377 -1.64 4.75 -33.49
N VAL A 378 -0.63 5.60 -33.32
CA VAL A 378 0.52 5.32 -32.47
C VAL A 378 0.11 5.35 -31.00
N LEU A 379 -0.69 6.35 -30.61
CA LEU A 379 -1.20 6.48 -29.25
C LEU A 379 -2.04 5.27 -28.83
N LEU A 380 -3.03 4.88 -29.64
CA LEU A 380 -3.87 3.71 -29.39
C LEU A 380 -3.04 2.42 -29.32
N ARG A 381 -2.06 2.25 -30.21
CA ARG A 381 -1.14 1.10 -30.18
C ARG A 381 -0.31 1.06 -28.90
N SER A 382 0.13 2.22 -28.39
CA SER A 382 0.87 2.32 -27.13
C SER A 382 0.05 1.86 -25.91
N TRP A 383 -1.28 1.95 -26.00
CA TRP A 383 -2.23 1.44 -25.01
C TRP A 383 -2.62 -0.03 -25.25
N GLY A 384 -2.00 -0.69 -26.22
CA GLY A 384 -2.28 -2.08 -26.58
C GLY A 384 -3.51 -2.28 -27.46
N ILE A 385 -4.13 -1.20 -27.98
CA ILE A 385 -5.29 -1.29 -28.87
C ILE A 385 -4.81 -1.50 -30.30
N GLN A 386 -5.14 -2.66 -30.87
CA GLN A 386 -4.77 -3.02 -32.25
C GLN A 386 -6.03 -3.35 -33.07
N PRO A 387 -6.16 -2.78 -34.28
CA PRO A 387 -7.27 -3.11 -35.17
C PRO A 387 -7.08 -4.49 -35.80
N LYS A 388 -8.18 -5.23 -35.97
CA LYS A 388 -8.27 -6.43 -36.81
C LYS A 388 -8.57 -6.09 -38.27
N ALA A 389 -9.17 -4.93 -38.52
CA ALA A 389 -9.44 -4.39 -39.84
C ALA A 389 -9.22 -2.88 -39.85
N VAL A 390 -8.82 -2.36 -41.00
CA VAL A 390 -8.68 -0.92 -41.23
C VAL A 390 -9.40 -0.55 -42.52
N VAL A 391 -10.02 0.61 -42.54
CA VAL A 391 -10.62 1.18 -43.76
C VAL A 391 -10.38 2.67 -43.75
N GLY A 392 -10.02 3.23 -44.90
CA GLY A 392 -9.82 4.66 -45.08
C GLY A 392 -10.71 5.21 -46.17
N HIS A 393 -11.09 6.48 -46.04
CA HIS A 393 -11.81 7.19 -47.08
C HIS A 393 -10.87 8.15 -47.83
N SER A 394 -10.65 7.92 -49.13
CA SER A 394 -9.78 8.76 -49.98
C SER A 394 -8.40 8.96 -49.34
N SER A 395 -8.02 10.18 -48.94
CA SER A 395 -6.75 10.45 -48.25
C SER A 395 -6.54 9.64 -46.97
N GLY A 396 -7.61 9.21 -46.31
CA GLY A 396 -7.55 8.37 -45.11
C GLY A 396 -6.95 6.98 -45.39
N GLU A 397 -6.91 6.51 -46.64
CA GLU A 397 -6.30 5.22 -47.00
C GLU A 397 -4.80 5.19 -46.70
N VAL A 398 -4.11 6.33 -46.77
CA VAL A 398 -2.68 6.43 -46.40
C VAL A 398 -2.48 6.10 -44.92
N ALA A 399 -3.34 6.65 -44.06
CA ALA A 399 -3.31 6.38 -42.62
C ALA A 399 -3.75 4.93 -42.30
N ALA A 400 -4.71 4.39 -43.06
CA ALA A 400 -5.11 2.99 -42.96
C ALA A 400 -3.96 2.04 -43.33
N ALA A 401 -3.24 2.31 -44.42
CA ALA A 401 -2.07 1.53 -44.85
C ALA A 401 -0.95 1.57 -43.80
N PHE A 402 -0.69 2.73 -43.19
CA PHE A 402 0.23 2.83 -42.03
C PHE A 402 -0.26 1.99 -40.84
N ALA A 403 -1.54 2.07 -40.49
CA ALA A 403 -2.11 1.32 -39.37
C ALA A 403 -2.04 -0.20 -39.58
N ALA A 404 -2.20 -0.66 -40.83
CA ALA A 404 -2.01 -2.05 -41.25
C ALA A 404 -0.54 -2.50 -41.30
N GLY A 405 0.43 -1.59 -41.12
CA GLY A 405 1.86 -1.91 -41.21
C GLY A 405 2.39 -2.05 -42.64
N LEU A 406 1.64 -1.60 -43.65
CA LEU A 406 2.07 -1.60 -45.05
C LEU A 406 2.96 -0.42 -45.41
N LEU A 407 2.93 0.64 -44.59
CA LEU A 407 3.78 1.82 -44.72
C LEU A 407 4.46 2.12 -43.39
N THR A 408 5.69 2.63 -43.45
CA THR A 408 6.32 3.33 -42.34
C THR A 408 5.67 4.70 -42.12
N ILE A 409 5.90 5.31 -40.95
CA ILE A 409 5.38 6.66 -40.67
C ILE A 409 5.96 7.70 -41.64
N SER A 410 7.24 7.56 -42.00
CA SER A 410 7.93 8.45 -42.94
C SER A 410 7.36 8.36 -44.35
N GLU A 411 7.08 7.15 -44.83
CA GLU A 411 6.44 6.94 -46.14
C GLU A 411 5.01 7.49 -46.16
N ALA A 412 4.23 7.25 -45.10
CA ALA A 412 2.87 7.78 -45.00
C ALA A 412 2.86 9.33 -45.03
N ILE A 413 3.78 9.97 -44.29
CA ILE A 413 3.95 11.43 -44.30
C ILE A 413 4.37 11.92 -45.70
N ALA A 414 5.34 11.26 -46.34
CA ALA A 414 5.82 11.63 -47.65
C ALA A 414 4.71 11.54 -48.71
N ILE A 415 3.95 10.43 -48.72
CA ILE A 415 2.80 10.25 -49.63
C ILE A 415 1.76 11.36 -49.41
N ALA A 416 1.40 11.65 -48.16
CA ALA A 416 0.45 12.70 -47.84
C ALA A 416 0.93 14.09 -48.30
N TYR A 417 2.21 14.40 -48.05
CA TYR A 417 2.84 15.67 -48.41
C TYR A 417 2.89 15.88 -49.93
N TYR A 418 3.46 14.92 -50.67
CA TYR A 418 3.59 15.02 -52.12
C TYR A 418 2.24 14.95 -52.83
N ARG A 419 1.27 14.19 -52.31
CA ARG A 419 -0.12 14.22 -52.80
C ARG A 419 -0.73 15.61 -52.63
N GLY A 420 -0.52 16.26 -51.49
CA GLY A 420 -0.97 17.64 -51.26
C GLY A 420 -0.40 18.61 -52.30
N ILE A 421 0.93 18.59 -52.49
CA ILE A 421 1.61 19.41 -53.51
C ILE A 421 1.05 19.15 -54.91
N ALA A 422 0.88 17.88 -55.28
CA ALA A 422 0.39 17.52 -56.60
C ALA A 422 -1.03 18.04 -56.85
N VAL A 423 -1.92 17.91 -55.86
CA VAL A 423 -3.30 18.44 -55.95
C VAL A 423 -3.29 19.96 -56.05
N THR A 424 -2.44 20.66 -55.30
CA THR A 424 -2.32 22.12 -55.37
C THR A 424 -1.74 22.60 -56.70
N LYS A 425 -0.75 21.89 -57.27
CA LYS A 425 -0.04 22.31 -58.48
C LYS A 425 -0.75 21.92 -59.78
N TYR A 426 -1.40 20.76 -59.80
CA TYR A 426 -1.98 20.17 -61.00
C TYR A 426 -3.51 20.01 -60.95
N GLY A 427 -4.14 20.43 -59.84
CA GLY A 427 -5.59 20.37 -59.68
C GLY A 427 -6.32 21.19 -60.72
N LYS A 428 -7.30 20.59 -61.40
CA LYS A 428 -8.22 21.30 -62.29
C LYS A 428 -9.39 21.89 -61.47
N PRO A 429 -10.00 23.00 -61.90
CA PRO A 429 -11.21 23.52 -61.27
C PRO A 429 -12.31 22.46 -61.27
N GLY A 430 -12.87 22.18 -60.10
CA GLY A 430 -13.93 21.20 -59.92
C GLY A 430 -14.68 21.43 -58.61
N ALA A 431 -15.93 21.01 -58.56
CA ALA A 431 -16.77 21.09 -57.37
C ALA A 431 -17.24 19.68 -56.98
N MET A 432 -17.47 19.47 -55.68
CA MET A 432 -18.02 18.24 -55.13
C MET A 432 -19.31 18.57 -54.37
N MET A 433 -20.32 17.71 -54.48
CA MET A 433 -21.59 17.83 -53.77
C MET A 433 -21.97 16.48 -53.15
N ALA A 434 -22.44 16.50 -51.90
CA ALA A 434 -23.03 15.33 -51.28
C ALA A 434 -24.48 15.18 -51.77
N ALA A 435 -24.79 14.03 -52.39
CA ALA A 435 -26.15 13.70 -52.82
C ALA A 435 -26.75 12.64 -51.89
N GLY A 436 -27.87 12.95 -51.24
CA GLY A 436 -28.64 12.01 -50.42
C GLY A 436 -29.42 10.96 -51.24
N LEU A 437 -28.83 10.48 -52.34
CA LEU A 437 -29.45 9.57 -53.30
C LEU A 437 -28.63 8.29 -53.40
N ALA A 438 -29.32 7.14 -53.53
CA ALA A 438 -28.65 5.89 -53.85
C ALA A 438 -27.97 6.01 -55.24
N PRO A 439 -26.78 5.40 -55.47
CA PRO A 439 -26.07 5.49 -56.74
C PRO A 439 -26.91 5.11 -57.96
N ARG A 440 -27.83 4.15 -57.81
CA ARG A 440 -28.75 3.70 -58.86
C ARG A 440 -29.79 4.76 -59.28
N LYS A 441 -30.05 5.77 -58.45
CA LYS A 441 -30.99 6.86 -58.70
C LYS A 441 -30.30 8.10 -59.26
N TYR A 442 -28.98 8.12 -59.30
CA TYR A 442 -28.20 9.20 -59.90
C TYR A 442 -27.94 8.87 -61.38
N LYS A 443 -28.40 9.74 -62.28
CA LYS A 443 -27.97 9.77 -63.68
C LYS A 443 -27.03 10.97 -63.82
N PRO A 444 -25.74 10.75 -64.13
CA PRO A 444 -24.73 11.80 -64.19
C PRO A 444 -25.03 12.88 -65.23
#